data_AF-A0A6P0M266-F1
#
_entry.id   AF-A0A6P0M266-F1
#
_cell.length_a   1.000
_cell.length_b   1.000
_cell.length_c   1.000
_cell.angle_alpha   90.00
_cell.angle_beta   90.00
_cell.angle_gamma   90.00
#
_symmetry.space_group_name_H-M   'P 1'
#
loop_
_entity.id
_entity.type
_entity.pdbx_description
1 polymer ?
#
loop_
_entity_poly.entity_id
_entity_poly.type
_entity_poly.pdbx_seq_one_letter_code
_entity_poly.pdbx_strand_id
1 'polypeptide(L)'
;ILQTEEIYSDIEVALDTTKKYAISNIDVDHLCCGSLGRAELFVVASQKLGNQEWLNTARAQAASVVNRAKQNGAYALFPHLPNSVFSPSFFKGSAGVGYQLLRLASPESLPSVLIWE
;
A
#
# COMPACT_ATOMS: atom_id res chain seq x y z
N ILE A 1 7.16 -21.93 -0.43
CA ILE A 1 7.85 -20.92 0.42
C ILE A 1 8.68 -21.70 1.41
N LEU A 2 9.99 -21.50 1.43
CA LEU A 2 10.85 -22.14 2.43
C LEU A 2 10.49 -21.55 3.79
N GLN A 3 10.22 -22.40 4.79
CA GLN A 3 9.84 -21.98 6.14
C GLN A 3 11.06 -22.08 7.05
N THR A 4 12.05 -21.20 6.83
CA THR A 4 13.25 -21.14 7.67
C THR A 4 13.14 -19.98 8.66
N GLU A 5 13.81 -20.11 9.80
CA GLU A 5 13.88 -19.05 10.82
C GLU A 5 14.46 -17.74 10.25
N GLU A 6 15.46 -17.85 9.37
CA GLU A 6 16.05 -16.72 8.64
C GLU A 6 15.00 -15.96 7.81
N ILE A 7 14.14 -16.68 7.07
CA ILE A 7 13.08 -16.06 6.26
C ILE A 7 12.06 -15.34 7.14
N TYR A 8 11.68 -15.91 8.28
CA TYR A 8 10.77 -15.25 9.21
C TYR A 8 11.39 -13.97 9.81
N SER A 9 12.67 -14.01 10.16
CA SER A 9 13.40 -12.84 10.65
C SER A 9 13.44 -11.72 9.59
N ASP A 10 13.74 -12.05 8.33
CA ASP A 10 13.73 -11.08 7.23
C ASP A 10 12.34 -10.46 7.02
N ILE A 11 11.28 -11.27 7.10
CA ILE A 11 9.89 -10.80 7.00
C ILE A 11 9.56 -9.82 8.13
N GLU A 12 9.93 -10.14 9.37
CA GLU A 12 9.71 -9.25 10.52
C GLU A 12 10.42 -7.90 10.34
N VAL A 13 11.70 -7.93 9.95
CA VAL A 13 12.48 -6.71 9.68
C VAL A 13 11.83 -5.88 8.56
N ALA A 14 11.37 -6.53 7.48
CA ALA A 14 10.71 -5.85 6.38
C ALA A 14 9.39 -5.19 6.81
N LEU A 15 8.57 -5.88 7.62
CA LEU A 15 7.30 -5.36 8.13
C LEU A 15 7.52 -4.17 9.07
N ASP A 16 8.43 -4.30 10.03
CA ASP A 16 8.73 -3.25 11.00
C ASP A 16 9.32 -2.01 10.33
N THR A 17 10.25 -2.21 9.40
CA THR A 17 10.84 -1.11 8.62
C THR A 17 9.78 -0.40 7.78
N THR A 18 8.95 -1.17 7.06
CA THR A 18 7.91 -0.59 6.21
C THR A 18 6.87 0.16 7.04
N LYS A 19 6.52 -0.36 8.23
CA LYS A 19 5.56 0.27 9.15
C LYS A 19 6.10 1.59 9.69
N LYS A 20 7.38 1.61 10.09
CA LYS A 20 8.07 2.80 10.59
C LYS A 20 8.11 3.93 9.55
N TYR A 21 8.23 3.59 8.26
CA TYR A 21 8.31 4.55 7.16
C TYR A 21 7.04 4.56 6.29
N ALA A 22 5.89 4.19 6.83
CA ALA A 22 4.67 4.01 6.06
C ALA A 22 4.08 5.31 5.50
N ILE A 23 4.23 6.42 6.22
CA ILE A 23 3.66 7.72 5.84
C ILE A 23 4.72 8.78 6.08
N SER A 24 5.14 9.45 5.00
CA SER A 24 5.88 10.71 5.07
C SER A 24 5.03 11.84 4.49
N ASN A 25 5.25 13.07 4.95
CA ASN A 25 4.52 14.24 4.44
C ASN A 25 4.90 14.61 2.99
N ILE A 26 5.89 13.92 2.40
CA ILE A 26 6.42 14.13 1.05
C ILE A 26 6.09 12.93 0.15
N ASP A 27 5.28 12.00 0.65
CA ASP A 27 5.08 10.71 -0.01
C ASP A 27 4.03 10.75 -1.11
N VAL A 28 4.28 9.98 -2.19
CA VAL A 28 3.29 9.73 -3.25
C VAL A 28 2.32 8.63 -2.84
N ASP A 29 1.10 8.68 -3.36
CA ASP A 29 0.00 7.76 -3.01
C ASP A 29 -0.01 6.49 -3.86
N HIS A 30 0.64 6.49 -5.02
CA HIS A 30 0.43 5.45 -6.02
C HIS A 30 1.05 4.09 -5.65
N LEU A 31 0.58 3.03 -6.32
CA LEU A 31 0.90 1.63 -6.02
C LEU A 31 2.38 1.24 -6.26
N CYS A 32 3.10 1.92 -7.17
CA CYS A 32 4.45 1.52 -7.60
C CYS A 32 5.50 1.55 -6.48
N CYS A 33 5.58 2.69 -5.78
CA CYS A 33 6.56 2.93 -4.71
C CYS A 33 6.04 3.93 -3.67
N GLY A 34 4.72 4.14 -3.64
CA GLY A 34 4.06 5.07 -2.74
C GLY A 34 3.45 4.41 -1.51
N SER A 35 2.67 5.19 -0.77
CA SER A 35 1.98 4.76 0.45
C SER A 35 1.10 3.53 0.21
N LEU A 36 0.41 3.42 -0.94
CA LEU A 36 -0.45 2.26 -1.24
C LEU A 36 0.32 1.01 -1.65
N GLY A 37 1.52 1.15 -2.24
CA GLY A 37 2.42 0.01 -2.46
C GLY A 37 2.94 -0.56 -1.16
N ARG A 38 3.29 0.31 -0.20
CA ARG A 38 3.66 -0.12 1.17
C ARG A 38 2.50 -0.76 1.92
N ALA A 39 1.28 -0.23 1.75
CA ALA A 39 0.09 -0.84 2.35
C ALA A 39 -0.13 -2.28 1.86
N GLU A 40 0.16 -2.58 0.59
CA GLU A 40 0.01 -3.93 0.02
C GLU A 40 0.88 -4.98 0.71
N LEU A 41 2.08 -4.62 1.18
CA LEU A 41 2.92 -5.54 1.95
C LEU A 41 2.16 -6.11 3.16
N PHE A 42 1.41 -5.28 3.87
CA PHE A 42 0.65 -5.70 5.04
C PHE A 42 -0.60 -6.51 4.68
N VAL A 43 -1.19 -6.29 3.50
CA VAL A 43 -2.27 -7.15 2.99
C VAL A 43 -1.72 -8.56 2.73
N VAL A 44 -0.61 -8.65 2.01
CA VAL A 44 0.05 -9.94 1.72
C VAL A 44 0.50 -10.62 3.03
N ALA A 45 1.09 -9.87 3.96
CA ALA A 45 1.50 -10.41 5.26
C ALA A 45 0.30 -10.95 6.06
N SER A 46 -0.83 -10.26 6.04
CA SER A 46 -2.06 -10.75 6.68
C SER A 46 -2.48 -12.10 6.11
N GLN A 47 -2.43 -12.26 4.78
CA GLN A 47 -2.87 -13.47 4.09
C GLN A 47 -1.88 -14.63 4.25
N LYS A 48 -0.57 -14.36 4.12
CA LYS A 48 0.46 -15.40 4.15
C LYS A 48 0.89 -15.81 5.57
N LEU A 49 0.79 -14.90 6.54
CA LEU A 49 1.15 -15.17 7.95
C LEU A 49 -0.06 -15.46 8.83
N GLY A 50 -1.29 -15.29 8.32
CA GLY A 50 -2.52 -15.54 9.06
C GLY A 50 -2.77 -14.59 10.23
N ASN A 51 -2.18 -13.38 10.21
CA ASN A 51 -2.33 -12.38 11.26
C ASN A 51 -3.12 -11.15 10.76
N GLN A 52 -4.36 -11.02 11.26
CA GLN A 52 -5.31 -10.01 10.83
C GLN A 52 -4.89 -8.57 11.18
N GLU A 53 -4.00 -8.38 12.15
CA GLU A 53 -3.49 -7.06 12.54
C GLU A 53 -2.71 -6.36 11.43
N TRP A 54 -2.13 -7.13 10.50
CA TRP A 54 -1.47 -6.55 9.34
C TRP A 54 -2.48 -5.92 8.39
N LEU A 55 -3.65 -6.51 8.19
CA LEU A 55 -4.70 -5.85 7.39
C LEU A 55 -5.23 -4.58 8.07
N ASN A 56 -5.34 -4.57 9.41
CA ASN A 56 -5.71 -3.37 10.15
C ASN A 56 -4.67 -2.26 9.93
N THR A 57 -3.39 -2.61 9.96
CA THR A 57 -2.27 -1.70 9.64
C THR A 57 -2.39 -1.15 8.22
N ALA A 58 -2.65 -2.00 7.23
CA ALA A 58 -2.83 -1.61 5.83
C ALA A 58 -4.01 -0.62 5.66
N ARG A 59 -5.14 -0.93 6.30
CA ARG A 59 -6.36 -0.10 6.27
C ARG A 59 -6.15 1.26 6.94
N ALA A 60 -5.44 1.31 8.07
CA ALA A 60 -5.12 2.55 8.75
C ALA A 60 -4.21 3.46 7.88
N GLN A 61 -3.25 2.88 7.17
CA GLN A 61 -2.40 3.62 6.22
C GLN A 61 -3.22 4.16 5.04
N ALA A 62 -4.07 3.34 4.43
CA ALA A 62 -4.93 3.77 3.34
C ALA A 62 -5.95 4.83 3.78
N ALA A 63 -6.49 4.74 5.00
CA ALA A 63 -7.37 5.76 5.56
C ALA A 63 -6.66 7.12 5.68
N SER A 64 -5.39 7.12 6.07
CA SER A 64 -4.56 8.33 6.12
C SER A 64 -4.33 8.93 4.73
N VAL A 65 -4.07 8.10 3.72
CA VAL A 65 -3.97 8.51 2.31
C VAL A 65 -5.28 9.15 1.82
N VAL A 66 -6.42 8.51 2.07
CA VAL A 66 -7.74 9.04 1.68
C VAL A 66 -8.05 10.37 2.38
N ASN A 67 -7.73 10.48 3.67
CA ASN A 67 -7.93 11.73 4.42
C ASN A 67 -7.07 12.88 3.89
N ARG A 68 -5.79 12.61 3.58
CA ARG A 68 -4.91 13.59 2.94
C ARG A 68 -5.44 13.99 1.57
N ALA A 69 -5.86 13.04 0.74
CA ALA A 69 -6.42 13.32 -0.58
C ALA A 69 -7.69 14.18 -0.50
N LYS A 70 -8.56 13.94 0.49
CA LYS A 70 -9.74 14.80 0.74
C LYS A 70 -9.37 16.23 1.12
N GLN A 71 -8.35 16.41 1.96
CA GLN A 71 -7.88 17.74 2.37
C GLN A 71 -7.21 18.49 1.19
N ASN A 72 -6.47 17.77 0.36
CA ASN A 72 -5.72 18.33 -0.77
C ASN A 72 -6.53 18.42 -2.07
N GLY A 73 -7.74 17.84 -2.12
CA GLY A 73 -8.59 17.75 -3.31
C GLY A 73 -8.18 16.69 -4.34
N ALA A 74 -7.05 16.03 -4.16
CA ALA A 74 -6.56 14.95 -5.03
C ALA A 74 -5.53 14.07 -4.32
N TYR A 75 -5.31 12.87 -4.86
CA TYR A 75 -4.19 12.02 -4.49
C TYR A 75 -2.87 12.59 -5.02
N ALA A 76 -1.80 12.49 -4.22
CA ALA A 76 -0.45 12.91 -4.58
C ALA A 76 0.20 11.85 -5.49
N LEU A 77 0.06 12.01 -6.81
CA LEU A 77 0.62 11.04 -7.77
C LEU A 77 2.08 11.35 -8.16
N PHE A 78 2.51 12.58 -7.99
CA PHE A 78 3.83 13.05 -8.43
C PHE A 78 4.42 14.00 -7.38
N PRO A 79 5.67 13.82 -6.95
CA PRO A 79 6.25 14.62 -5.85
C PRO A 79 6.59 16.07 -6.26
N HIS A 80 6.70 16.35 -7.56
CA HIS A 80 7.16 17.65 -8.08
C HIS A 80 6.20 18.25 -9.13
N LEU A 81 4.98 17.73 -9.22
CA LEU A 81 3.95 18.28 -10.10
C LEU A 81 2.73 18.72 -9.30
N PRO A 82 1.96 19.69 -9.81
CA PRO A 82 0.70 20.08 -9.19
C PRO A 82 -0.26 18.89 -9.08
N ASN A 83 -1.07 18.89 -8.02
CA ASN A 83 -2.13 17.89 -7.79
C ASN A 83 -3.19 17.84 -8.90
N SER A 84 -3.25 18.83 -9.79
CA SER A 84 -4.12 18.84 -10.98
C SER A 84 -3.65 17.90 -12.09
N VAL A 85 -2.40 17.42 -12.04
CA VAL A 85 -1.88 16.48 -13.04
C VAL A 85 -2.52 15.11 -12.84
N PHE A 86 -3.38 14.75 -13.79
CA PHE A 86 -4.04 13.46 -13.81
C PHE A 86 -3.15 12.38 -14.45
N SER A 87 -3.10 11.19 -13.84
CA SER A 87 -2.54 10.00 -14.45
C SER A 87 -3.49 8.82 -14.29
N PRO A 88 -4.02 8.24 -15.38
CA PRO A 88 -4.88 7.06 -15.32
C PRO A 88 -4.08 5.75 -15.24
N SER A 89 -2.74 5.81 -15.20
CA SER A 89 -1.91 4.61 -15.21
C SER A 89 -2.12 3.74 -13.97
N PHE A 90 -1.84 2.43 -14.07
CA PHE A 90 -2.00 1.52 -12.95
C PHE A 90 -0.96 1.80 -11.85
N PHE A 91 0.32 1.59 -12.13
CA PHE A 91 1.36 1.66 -11.11
C PHE A 91 1.57 3.06 -10.51
N LYS A 92 1.51 4.12 -11.32
CA LYS A 92 1.82 5.50 -10.90
C LYS A 92 0.61 6.44 -10.95
N GLY A 93 -0.59 5.90 -11.09
CA GLY A 93 -1.79 6.69 -11.33
C GLY A 93 -3.01 6.24 -10.53
N SER A 94 -4.13 6.88 -10.81
CA SER A 94 -5.39 6.73 -10.10
C SER A 94 -6.02 5.34 -10.25
N ALA A 95 -5.73 4.62 -11.34
CA ALA A 95 -6.24 3.27 -11.53
C ALA A 95 -5.68 2.30 -10.46
N GLY A 96 -4.39 2.38 -10.15
CA GLY A 96 -3.80 1.56 -9.07
C GLY A 96 -4.23 2.01 -7.69
N VAL A 97 -4.45 3.31 -7.48
CA VAL A 97 -5.03 3.83 -6.22
C VAL A 97 -6.42 3.21 -5.99
N GLY A 98 -7.30 3.30 -6.99
CA GLY A 98 -8.64 2.73 -6.91
C GLY A 98 -8.62 1.20 -6.72
N TYR A 99 -7.76 0.50 -7.48
CA TYR A 99 -7.57 -0.94 -7.34
C TYR A 99 -7.18 -1.33 -5.92
N GLN A 100 -6.17 -0.66 -5.35
CA GLN A 100 -5.70 -0.98 -4.01
C GLN A 100 -6.75 -0.72 -2.92
N LEU A 101 -7.54 0.36 -3.07
CA LEU A 101 -8.63 0.63 -2.14
C LEU A 101 -9.72 -0.44 -2.20
N LEU A 102 -10.08 -0.92 -3.41
CA LEU A 102 -11.01 -2.04 -3.57
C LEU A 102 -10.43 -3.33 -2.99
N ARG A 103 -9.14 -3.60 -3.20
CA ARG A 103 -8.45 -4.76 -2.63
C ARG A 103 -8.48 -4.74 -1.10
N LEU A 104 -8.24 -3.59 -0.47
CA LEU A 104 -8.33 -3.46 0.99
C LEU A 104 -9.74 -3.69 1.55
N ALA A 105 -10.77 -3.37 0.76
CA ALA A 105 -12.16 -3.63 1.10
C ALA A 105 -12.55 -5.10 0.92
N SER A 106 -11.89 -5.83 0.01
CA SER A 106 -12.18 -7.24 -0.28
C SER A 106 -10.90 -8.02 -0.67
N PRO A 107 -9.99 -8.28 0.28
CA PRO A 107 -8.65 -8.80 -0.01
C PRO A 107 -8.64 -10.23 -0.55
N GLU A 108 -9.70 -11.00 -0.32
CA GLU A 108 -9.88 -12.35 -0.83
C GLU A 108 -10.43 -12.38 -2.27
N SER A 109 -11.00 -11.27 -2.76
CA SER A 109 -11.67 -11.20 -4.06
C SER A 109 -10.81 -10.60 -5.17
N LEU A 110 -9.76 -9.87 -4.81
CA LEU A 110 -8.87 -9.19 -5.76
C LEU A 110 -7.42 -9.63 -5.49
N PRO A 111 -6.70 -10.14 -6.51
CA PRO A 111 -5.35 -10.67 -6.32
C PRO A 111 -4.33 -9.58 -5.97
N SER A 112 -3.14 -9.96 -5.53
CA SER A 112 -2.03 -9.02 -5.45
C SER A 112 -1.33 -8.86 -6.80
N VAL A 113 -1.56 -7.73 -7.48
CA VAL A 113 -0.86 -7.42 -8.74
C VAL A 113 0.65 -7.21 -8.54
N LEU A 114 1.08 -6.77 -7.34
CA LEU A 114 2.49 -6.52 -7.05
C LEU A 114 3.33 -7.80 -6.96
N ILE A 115 2.72 -8.95 -6.69
CA ILE A 115 3.37 -10.27 -6.68
C ILE A 115 2.83 -11.23 -7.75
N TRP A 116 2.05 -10.71 -8.71
CA TRP A 116 1.58 -11.46 -9.89
C TRP A 116 0.72 -12.69 -9.55
N GLU A 117 -0.24 -12.50 -8.63
CA GLU A 117 -1.30 -13.50 -8.31
C GLU A 117 -2.47 -13.48 -9.29
#